data_AF-K1RBL1-F1
#
_entry.id   AF-K1RBL1-F1
#
_cell.length_a   1.000
_cell.length_b   1.000
_cell.length_c   1.000
_cell.angle_alpha   90.00
_cell.angle_beta   90.00
_cell.angle_gamma   90.00
#
_symmetry.space_group_name_H-M   'P 1'
#
loop_
_entity.id
_entity.type
_entity.pdbx_description
1 polymer ?
#
loop_
_entity_poly.entity_id
_entity_poly.type
_entity_poly.pdbx_seq_one_letter_code
_entity_poly.pdbx_strand_id
1 'polypeptide(L)'
;MKVAVKQYPIRGREGIYRLHLGKDIFVSVESWVGTNRFLTVKSFKNQLRVNRKLWVAPNHSTKRGITFTLARLKQFTNVIDEIDQAAKKLWTEDPELEEKKWHLGGNVIETVNPAYSGVNIRHFWVQEGQTEVNATRRGLVLKRYEWEKIKTSLELVEEAAPELESTQPCSETH
;
A
#
# COMPACT_ATOMS: atom_id res chain seq x y z
N MET A 1 -21.36 20.47 3.70
CA MET A 1 -20.03 21.05 3.99
C MET A 1 -19.21 20.99 2.70
N LYS A 2 -18.79 22.13 2.14
CA LYS A 2 -18.03 22.16 0.88
C LYS A 2 -16.57 21.78 1.16
N VAL A 3 -16.12 20.66 0.61
CA VAL A 3 -14.70 20.28 0.63
C VAL A 3 -13.99 21.12 -0.43
N ALA A 4 -13.15 22.06 -0.01
CA ALA A 4 -12.26 22.76 -0.92
C ALA A 4 -11.05 21.87 -1.19
N VAL A 5 -11.00 21.25 -2.37
CA VAL A 5 -9.82 20.49 -2.83
C VAL A 5 -8.91 21.46 -3.55
N LYS A 6 -7.75 21.77 -2.96
CA LYS A 6 -6.69 22.52 -3.64
C LYS A 6 -5.60 21.53 -4.08
N GLN A 7 -5.43 21.39 -5.39
CA GLN A 7 -4.38 20.57 -5.98
C GLN A 7 -3.09 21.41 -6.05
N TYR A 8 -2.00 20.87 -5.52
CA TYR A 8 -0.70 21.52 -5.62
C TYR A 8 0.24 20.65 -6.45
N PRO A 9 0.71 21.11 -7.63
CA PRO A 9 1.86 20.51 -8.27
C PRO A 9 3.12 20.97 -7.53
N ILE A 10 3.85 20.05 -6.90
CA ILE A 10 5.17 20.34 -6.36
C ILE A 10 6.19 20.07 -7.47
N ARG A 11 7.01 21.08 -7.80
CA ARG A 11 8.06 20.96 -8.83
C ARG A 11 9.00 19.79 -8.47
N GLY A 12 9.10 18.81 -9.36
CA GLY A 12 10.10 17.72 -9.29
C GLY A 12 9.58 16.34 -8.87
N ARG A 13 8.33 16.20 -8.40
CA ARG A 13 7.75 14.88 -8.05
C ARG A 13 6.30 14.77 -8.57
N GLU A 14 5.96 13.67 -9.26
CA GLU A 14 4.59 13.42 -9.75
C GLU A 14 3.66 13.00 -8.60
N GLY A 15 2.73 13.87 -8.19
CA GLY A 15 1.72 13.55 -7.17
C GLY A 15 0.65 14.63 -7.05
N ILE A 16 -0.58 14.24 -6.71
CA ILE A 16 -1.68 15.16 -6.41
C ILE A 16 -1.83 15.25 -4.89
N TYR A 17 -1.41 16.37 -4.33
CA TYR A 17 -1.71 16.71 -2.93
C TYR A 17 -3.08 17.32 -2.85
N ARG A 18 -3.92 16.82 -1.95
CA ARG A 18 -5.20 17.44 -1.62
C ARG A 18 -5.22 17.81 -0.16
N LEU A 19 -5.37 19.10 0.09
CA LEU A 19 -5.67 19.61 1.41
C LEU A 19 -7.16 19.44 1.68
N HIS A 20 -7.51 18.65 2.69
CA HIS A 20 -8.87 18.52 3.17
C HIS A 20 -9.10 19.54 4.29
N LEU A 21 -9.96 20.53 4.04
CA LEU A 21 -10.37 21.53 5.02
C LEU A 21 -11.69 21.09 5.67
N GLY A 22 -11.66 20.80 6.97
CA GLY A 22 -12.78 20.28 7.76
C GLY A 22 -12.52 20.38 9.27
N LYS A 23 -13.26 19.60 10.08
CA LYS A 23 -13.07 19.55 11.55
C LYS A 23 -11.66 19.05 11.94
N ASP A 24 -11.02 18.32 11.02
CA ASP A 24 -9.62 17.94 11.04
C ASP A 24 -8.99 18.40 9.71
N ILE A 25 -7.93 19.22 9.77
CA ILE A 25 -7.14 19.58 8.59
C ILE A 25 -6.16 18.45 8.34
N PHE A 26 -6.23 17.80 7.19
CA PHE A 26 -5.22 16.82 6.80
C PHE A 26 -4.88 16.92 5.32
N VAL A 27 -3.62 16.65 5.00
CA VAL A 27 -3.14 16.53 3.62
C VAL A 27 -3.29 15.08 3.21
N SER A 28 -4.09 14.81 2.18
CA SER A 28 -4.03 13.52 1.50
C SER A 28 -3.07 13.63 0.32
N VAL A 29 -2.03 12.81 0.33
CA VAL A 29 -1.18 12.60 -0.85
C VAL A 29 -1.83 11.54 -1.71
N GLU A 30 -2.01 11.81 -3.00
CA GLU A 30 -2.40 10.81 -3.98
C GLU A 30 -1.31 10.70 -5.03
N SER A 31 -0.64 9.55 -5.06
CA SER A 31 0.34 9.24 -6.10
C SER A 31 -0.23 8.23 -7.09
N TRP A 32 0.01 8.49 -8.38
CA TRP A 32 -0.37 7.60 -9.46
C TRP A 32 0.62 6.44 -9.54
N VAL A 33 0.09 5.22 -9.45
CA VAL A 33 0.90 3.99 -9.41
C VAL A 33 0.73 3.15 -10.68
N GLY A 34 -0.39 3.30 -11.40
CA GLY A 34 -0.62 2.61 -12.66
C GLY A 34 -2.05 2.72 -13.15
N THR A 35 -2.47 1.85 -14.08
CA THR A 35 -3.78 1.94 -14.74
C THR A 35 -4.92 1.94 -13.70
N ASN A 36 -5.47 3.13 -13.44
CA ASN A 36 -6.46 3.42 -12.41
C ASN A 36 -6.06 2.96 -11.00
N ARG A 37 -4.79 3.01 -10.60
CA ARG A 37 -4.34 2.64 -9.25
C ARG A 37 -3.61 3.79 -8.60
N PHE A 38 -3.93 4.01 -7.33
CA PHE A 38 -3.41 5.13 -6.56
C PHE A 38 -2.98 4.68 -5.16
N LEU A 39 -1.87 5.24 -4.70
CA LEU A 39 -1.46 5.22 -3.31
C LEU A 39 -2.00 6.50 -2.66
N THR A 40 -2.80 6.36 -1.60
CA THR A 40 -3.44 7.52 -0.95
C THR A 40 -3.29 7.51 0.56
N VAL A 41 -2.82 8.61 1.14
CA VAL A 41 -2.78 8.82 2.60
C VAL A 41 -4.06 9.54 3.01
N LYS A 42 -4.84 9.03 3.96
CA LYS A 42 -6.10 9.65 4.42
C LYS A 42 -6.27 9.46 5.93
N SER A 43 -6.77 10.48 6.62
CA SER A 43 -7.23 10.30 8.00
C SER A 43 -8.59 9.59 8.01
N PHE A 44 -8.75 8.61 8.90
CA PHE A 44 -10.01 7.93 9.16
C PHE A 44 -10.16 7.66 10.66
N LYS A 45 -11.22 8.23 11.28
CA LYS A 45 -11.45 8.15 12.73
C LYS A 45 -10.21 8.59 13.54
N ASN A 46 -9.61 9.70 13.17
CA ASN A 46 -8.40 10.27 13.78
C ASN A 46 -7.16 9.37 13.72
N GLN A 47 -7.15 8.39 12.80
CA GLN A 47 -5.99 7.56 12.53
C GLN A 47 -5.57 7.74 11.07
N LEU A 48 -4.28 7.97 10.85
CA LEU A 48 -3.73 7.99 9.50
C LEU A 48 -3.78 6.59 8.89
N ARG A 49 -4.25 6.51 7.65
CA ARG A 49 -4.33 5.26 6.88
C ARG A 49 -3.76 5.46 5.49
N VAL A 50 -3.03 4.46 5.02
CA VAL A 50 -2.47 4.45 3.67
C VAL A 50 -3.19 3.41 2.84
N ASN A 51 -3.91 3.84 1.81
CA ASN A 51 -4.65 2.96 0.92
C ASN A 51 -3.87 2.73 -0.38
N ARG A 52 -3.61 1.47 -0.70
CA ARG A 52 -3.16 1.00 -2.01
C ARG A 52 -4.38 0.39 -2.69
N LYS A 53 -5.09 1.16 -3.54
CA LYS A 53 -6.39 0.76 -4.11
C LYS A 53 -6.49 0.97 -5.62
N LEU A 54 -7.27 0.11 -6.26
CA LEU A 54 -7.80 0.33 -7.61
C LEU A 54 -8.93 1.35 -7.52
N TRP A 55 -8.87 2.37 -8.35
CA TRP A 55 -9.89 3.38 -8.55
C TRP A 55 -10.68 3.06 -9.81
N VAL A 56 -11.93 3.49 -9.85
CA VAL A 56 -12.80 3.37 -11.03
C VAL A 56 -13.15 4.73 -11.63
N ALA A 57 -12.96 5.79 -10.86
CA ALA A 57 -13.11 7.17 -11.28
C ALA A 57 -12.30 8.09 -10.35
N PRO A 58 -12.02 9.35 -10.75
CA PRO A 58 -11.52 10.36 -9.84
C PRO A 58 -12.40 10.44 -8.59
N ASN A 59 -11.78 10.31 -7.43
CA ASN A 59 -12.36 10.32 -6.07
C ASN A 59 -13.15 9.06 -5.66
N HIS A 60 -13.21 8.01 -6.50
CA HIS A 60 -13.88 6.74 -6.18
C HIS A 60 -12.92 5.54 -6.24
N SER A 61 -12.43 5.14 -5.06
CA SER A 61 -11.70 3.88 -4.90
C SER A 61 -12.67 2.69 -4.84
N THR A 62 -12.33 1.59 -5.50
CA THR A 62 -13.04 0.32 -5.34
C THR A 62 -12.72 -0.34 -3.99
N LYS A 63 -13.44 -1.41 -3.66
CA LYS A 63 -13.07 -2.31 -2.56
C LYS A 63 -11.82 -3.16 -2.86
N ARG A 64 -11.25 -3.09 -4.08
CA ARG A 64 -10.04 -3.83 -4.48
C ARG A 64 -8.80 -3.05 -4.07
N GLY A 65 -7.95 -3.70 -3.29
CA GLY A 65 -6.78 -3.09 -2.67
C GLY A 65 -6.73 -3.32 -1.18
N ILE A 66 -5.73 -2.71 -0.57
CA ILE A 66 -5.38 -2.86 0.84
C ILE A 66 -5.36 -1.48 1.48
N THR A 67 -5.83 -1.42 2.71
CA THR A 67 -5.71 -0.24 3.58
C THR A 67 -4.77 -0.61 4.72
N PHE A 68 -3.63 0.06 4.78
CA PHE A 68 -2.69 -0.02 5.88
C PHE A 68 -3.10 0.92 7.02
N THR A 69 -2.99 0.43 8.25
CA THR A 69 -2.77 1.28 9.42
C THR A 69 -1.29 1.68 9.45
N LEU A 70 -0.91 2.67 10.27
CA LEU A 70 0.49 3.05 10.43
C LEU A 70 1.40 1.87 10.82
N ALA A 71 0.99 1.04 11.78
CA ALA A 71 1.78 -0.13 12.18
C ALA A 71 2.02 -1.15 11.04
N ARG A 72 1.03 -1.33 10.15
CA ARG A 72 1.18 -2.20 8.97
C ARG A 72 2.02 -1.56 7.88
N LEU A 73 1.91 -0.24 7.73
CA LEU A 73 2.78 0.50 6.83
C LEU A 73 4.22 0.43 7.31
N LYS A 74 4.47 0.56 8.62
CA LYS A 74 5.80 0.41 9.21
C LYS A 74 6.35 -1.00 8.98
N GLN A 75 5.52 -2.02 9.18
CA GLN A 75 5.90 -3.39 8.85
C GLN A 75 6.29 -3.52 7.37
N PHE A 76 5.50 -2.93 6.47
CA PHE A 76 5.78 -2.94 5.03
C PHE A 76 7.08 -2.22 4.67
N THR A 77 7.34 -1.02 5.23
CA THR A 77 8.59 -0.29 5.00
C THR A 77 9.79 -1.07 5.51
N ASN A 78 9.66 -1.81 6.62
CA ASN A 78 10.76 -2.62 7.16
C ASN A 78 11.16 -3.79 6.24
N VAL A 79 10.23 -4.33 5.46
CA VAL A 79 10.48 -5.51 4.60
C VAL A 79 10.55 -5.16 3.10
N ILE A 80 10.44 -3.87 2.73
CA ILE A 80 10.29 -3.49 1.33
C ILE A 80 11.50 -3.85 0.48
N ASP A 81 12.71 -3.74 1.04
CA ASP A 81 13.94 -4.05 0.33
C ASP A 81 14.05 -5.55 0.04
N GLU A 82 13.62 -6.41 0.97
CA GLU A 82 13.56 -7.86 0.75
C GLU A 82 12.55 -8.23 -0.34
N ILE A 83 11.37 -7.58 -0.31
CA ILE A 83 10.35 -7.76 -1.36
C ILE A 83 10.91 -7.29 -2.71
N ASP A 84 11.61 -6.16 -2.74
CA ASP A 84 12.20 -5.60 -3.97
C ASP A 84 13.26 -6.53 -4.57
N GLN A 85 14.11 -7.12 -3.75
CA GLN A 85 15.10 -8.11 -4.19
C GLN A 85 14.41 -9.34 -4.80
N ALA A 86 13.36 -9.86 -4.16
CA ALA A 86 12.61 -10.98 -4.71
C ALA A 86 11.86 -10.61 -6.00
N ALA A 87 11.30 -9.40 -6.08
CA ALA A 87 10.61 -8.91 -7.26
C ALA A 87 11.58 -8.70 -8.45
N LYS A 88 12.81 -8.23 -8.19
CA LYS A 88 13.87 -8.15 -9.19
C LYS A 88 14.17 -9.53 -9.78
N LYS A 89 14.39 -10.53 -8.92
CA LYS A 89 14.57 -11.94 -9.34
C LYS A 89 13.40 -12.44 -10.17
N LEU A 90 12.17 -12.09 -9.78
CA LEU A 90 10.95 -12.47 -10.51
C LEU A 90 10.96 -11.92 -11.94
N TRP A 91 11.28 -10.64 -12.11
CA TRP A 91 11.26 -10.01 -13.43
C TRP A 91 12.48 -10.30 -14.30
N THR A 92 13.54 -10.86 -13.72
CA THR A 92 14.67 -11.43 -14.46
C THR A 92 14.53 -12.93 -14.69
N GLU A 93 13.39 -13.52 -14.32
CA GLU A 93 13.10 -14.96 -14.47
C GLU A 93 14.20 -15.84 -13.84
N ASP A 94 14.67 -15.45 -12.65
CA ASP A 94 15.67 -16.21 -11.89
C ASP A 94 15.12 -17.62 -11.56
N PRO A 95 15.78 -18.70 -12.02
CA PRO A 95 15.31 -20.06 -11.81
C PRO A 95 15.38 -20.52 -10.35
N GLU A 96 16.13 -19.81 -9.49
CA GLU A 96 16.23 -20.10 -8.05
C GLU A 96 15.18 -19.35 -7.22
N LEU A 97 14.29 -18.57 -7.86
CA LEU A 97 13.25 -17.85 -7.13
C LEU A 97 12.18 -18.83 -6.61
N GLU A 98 12.17 -19.03 -5.29
CA GLU A 98 11.06 -19.67 -4.59
C GLU A 98 9.95 -18.66 -4.22
N GLU A 99 8.75 -19.18 -3.93
CA GLU A 99 7.67 -18.37 -3.38
C GLU A 99 8.08 -17.79 -2.01
N LYS A 100 7.97 -16.46 -1.87
CA LYS A 100 8.20 -15.75 -0.61
C LYS A 100 6.95 -15.02 -0.17
N LYS A 101 6.69 -15.03 1.14
CA LYS A 101 5.53 -14.43 1.79
C LYS A 101 5.99 -13.56 2.96
N TRP A 102 5.50 -12.32 3.01
CA TRP A 102 5.75 -11.39 4.11
C TRP A 102 4.42 -11.03 4.78
N HIS A 103 4.34 -11.27 6.08
CA HIS A 103 3.17 -10.92 6.88
C HIS A 103 3.23 -9.45 7.27
N LEU A 104 2.21 -8.69 6.88
CA LEU A 104 2.11 -7.25 7.16
C LEU A 104 1.17 -6.95 8.33
N GLY A 105 0.63 -7.98 9.00
CA GLY A 105 -0.35 -7.88 10.08
C GLY A 105 -1.81 -7.78 9.60
N GLY A 106 -2.75 -8.12 10.48
CA GLY A 106 -4.19 -8.08 10.17
C GLY A 106 -4.61 -8.98 9.00
N ASN A 107 -4.00 -10.16 8.90
CA ASN A 107 -4.15 -11.12 7.80
C ASN A 107 -3.82 -10.53 6.42
N VAL A 108 -2.96 -9.52 6.34
CA VAL A 108 -2.43 -9.03 5.06
C VAL A 108 -1.09 -9.70 4.80
N ILE A 109 -0.95 -10.29 3.62
CA ILE A 109 0.29 -10.94 3.19
C ILE A 109 0.69 -10.36 1.82
N GLU A 110 1.96 -9.99 1.69
CA GLU A 110 2.60 -9.70 0.41
C GLU A 110 3.33 -10.96 -0.07
N THR A 111 3.26 -11.25 -1.36
CA THR A 111 3.76 -12.48 -1.96
C THR A 111 4.45 -12.18 -3.28
N VAL A 112 5.64 -12.75 -3.43
CA VAL A 112 6.35 -12.88 -4.70
C VAL A 112 6.40 -14.36 -5.00
N ASN A 113 5.84 -14.77 -6.14
CA ASN A 113 5.74 -16.17 -6.52
C ASN A 113 6.04 -16.28 -8.02
N PRO A 114 6.98 -17.14 -8.44
CA PRO A 114 7.40 -17.29 -9.84
C PRO A 114 6.27 -17.71 -10.79
N ALA A 115 5.19 -18.31 -10.27
CA ALA A 115 4.01 -18.65 -11.06
C ALA A 115 3.17 -17.43 -11.50
N TYR A 116 3.47 -16.22 -10.99
CA TYR A 116 2.75 -15.00 -11.33
C TYR A 116 3.72 -13.87 -11.72
N SER A 117 3.30 -12.98 -12.62
CA SER A 117 4.15 -11.92 -13.18
C SER A 117 4.22 -10.62 -12.36
N GLY A 118 4.01 -10.68 -11.04
CA GLY A 118 4.05 -9.47 -10.21
C GLY A 118 3.95 -9.69 -8.71
N VAL A 119 4.15 -8.60 -7.97
CA VAL A 119 4.08 -8.57 -6.50
C VAL A 119 2.62 -8.52 -6.06
N ASN A 120 2.15 -9.53 -5.32
CA ASN A 120 0.77 -9.68 -4.91
C ASN A 120 0.62 -9.27 -3.44
N ILE A 121 -0.32 -8.38 -3.13
CA ILE A 121 -0.70 -8.06 -1.76
C ILE A 121 -2.18 -8.37 -1.54
N ARG A 122 -2.50 -9.09 -0.47
CA ARG A 122 -3.86 -9.60 -0.27
C ARG A 122 -4.23 -9.80 1.19
N HIS A 123 -5.51 -9.61 1.48
CA HIS A 123 -6.11 -10.08 2.72
C HIS A 123 -6.40 -11.58 2.63
N PHE A 124 -6.04 -12.29 3.68
CA PHE A 124 -6.38 -13.68 3.89
C PHE A 124 -7.43 -13.80 4.99
N TRP A 125 -8.14 -14.90 4.99
CA TRP A 125 -9.19 -15.22 5.95
C TRP A 125 -9.15 -16.70 6.26
N VAL A 126 -9.34 -17.04 7.53
CA VAL A 126 -9.55 -18.42 7.97
C VAL A 126 -11.03 -18.54 8.28
N GLN A 127 -11.74 -19.48 7.62
CA GLN A 127 -13.14 -19.70 7.94
C GLN A 127 -13.28 -20.30 9.34
N GLU A 128 -14.39 -20.01 10.00
CA GLU A 128 -14.67 -20.54 11.34
C GLU A 128 -14.67 -22.08 11.31
N GLY A 129 -13.91 -22.70 12.20
CA GLY A 129 -13.73 -24.15 12.25
C GLY A 129 -12.73 -24.73 11.23
N GLN A 130 -12.09 -23.90 10.41
CA GLN A 130 -11.01 -24.33 9.50
C GLN A 130 -9.64 -23.89 10.00
N THR A 131 -8.60 -24.61 9.61
CA THR A 131 -7.20 -24.24 9.84
C THR A 131 -6.55 -23.62 8.60
N GLU A 132 -7.19 -23.73 7.44
CA GLU A 132 -6.63 -23.30 6.16
C GLU A 132 -6.85 -21.79 5.91
N VAL A 133 -5.75 -21.11 5.59
CA VAL A 133 -5.70 -19.66 5.34
C VAL A 133 -6.02 -19.39 3.87
N ASN A 134 -7.18 -18.81 3.61
CA ASN A 134 -7.70 -18.61 2.26
C ASN A 134 -7.50 -17.16 1.76
N ALA A 135 -7.00 -17.03 0.53
CA ALA A 135 -6.84 -15.75 -0.15
C ALA A 135 -8.19 -15.10 -0.48
N THR A 136 -8.45 -13.87 -0.03
CA THR A 136 -9.70 -13.16 -0.35
C THR A 136 -9.62 -12.42 -1.69
N ARG A 137 -10.75 -11.92 -2.20
CA ARG A 137 -10.79 -11.01 -3.36
C ARG A 137 -10.23 -9.60 -3.07
N ARG A 138 -9.89 -9.29 -1.82
CA ARG A 138 -9.35 -7.99 -1.41
C ARG A 138 -7.82 -8.01 -1.51
N GLY A 139 -7.31 -7.48 -2.62
CA GLY A 139 -5.89 -7.41 -2.88
C GLY A 139 -5.58 -6.78 -4.23
N LEU A 140 -4.29 -6.69 -4.55
CA LEU A 140 -3.76 -6.16 -5.80
C LEU A 140 -2.53 -6.96 -6.22
N VAL A 141 -2.32 -7.08 -7.52
CA VAL A 141 -1.06 -7.58 -8.10
C VAL A 141 -0.42 -6.42 -8.83
N LEU A 142 0.78 -6.03 -8.43
CA LEU A 142 1.54 -4.98 -9.07
C LEU A 142 2.54 -5.54 -10.07
N LYS A 143 2.52 -4.96 -11.26
CA LYS A 143 3.55 -5.15 -12.27
C LYS A 143 4.79 -4.34 -11.90
N ARG A 144 5.92 -4.65 -12.56
CA ARG A 144 7.20 -3.96 -12.37
C ARG A 144 7.10 -2.44 -12.28
N TYR A 145 6.51 -1.82 -13.30
CA TYR A 145 6.40 -0.36 -13.33
C TYR A 145 5.57 0.20 -12.16
N GLU A 146 4.54 -0.54 -11.71
CA GLU A 146 3.68 -0.13 -10.60
C GLU A 146 4.42 -0.27 -9.26
N TRP A 147 5.23 -1.31 -9.11
CA TRP A 147 6.07 -1.50 -7.94
C TRP A 147 7.11 -0.38 -7.78
N GLU A 148 7.81 -0.03 -8.87
CA GLU A 148 8.75 1.10 -8.87
C GLU A 148 8.06 2.40 -8.45
N LYS A 149 6.86 2.67 -8.99
CA LYS A 149 6.07 3.85 -8.61
C LYS A 149 5.66 3.84 -7.14
N ILE A 150 5.37 2.68 -6.54
CA ILE A 150 5.10 2.61 -5.10
C ILE A 150 6.34 3.01 -4.31
N LYS A 151 7.50 2.42 -4.61
CA LYS A 151 8.74 2.71 -3.89
C LYS A 151 9.05 4.21 -3.92
N THR A 152 9.00 4.84 -5.09
CA THR A 152 9.22 6.29 -5.21
C THR A 152 8.16 7.13 -4.50
N SER A 153 6.94 6.60 -4.34
CA SER A 153 5.85 7.29 -3.67
C SER A 153 5.90 7.15 -2.15
N LEU A 154 6.68 6.21 -1.60
CA LEU A 154 6.76 6.02 -0.16
C LEU A 154 7.44 7.20 0.54
N GLU A 155 8.44 7.82 -0.09
CA GLU A 155 9.04 9.05 0.41
C GLU A 155 7.97 10.13 0.65
N LEU A 156 7.03 10.29 -0.30
CA LEU A 156 5.92 11.25 -0.16
C LEU A 156 4.93 10.86 0.93
N VAL A 157 4.75 9.55 1.17
CA VAL A 157 3.88 9.04 2.23
C VAL A 157 4.53 9.27 3.59
N GLU A 158 5.83 9.03 3.72
CA GLU A 158 6.62 9.26 4.94
C GLU A 158 6.63 10.74 5.31
N GLU A 159 6.87 11.64 4.35
CA GLU A 159 6.77 13.09 4.55
C GLU A 159 5.38 13.53 5.02
N ALA A 160 4.31 12.88 4.52
CA ALA A 160 2.93 13.16 4.91
C ALA A 160 2.48 12.44 6.19
N ALA A 161 3.31 11.55 6.73
CA ALA A 161 3.01 10.69 7.86
C ALA A 161 4.21 10.64 8.83
N PRO A 162 4.65 11.78 9.41
CA PRO A 162 5.82 11.80 10.30
C PRO A 162 5.66 10.88 11.52
N GLU A 163 4.42 10.63 11.96
CA GLU A 163 4.08 9.66 13.01
C GLU A 163 4.57 8.22 12.71
N LEU A 164 4.83 7.89 11.44
CA LEU A 164 5.35 6.59 11.03
C LEU A 164 6.76 6.32 11.58
N GLU A 165 7.58 7.34 11.81
CA GLU A 165 8.93 7.17 12.36
C GLU A 165 8.88 6.54 13.76
N SER A 166 7.98 7.04 14.62
CA SER A 166 7.80 6.58 16.00
C SER A 166 6.83 5.41 16.17
N THR A 167 6.15 4.99 15.09
CA THR A 167 5.21 3.87 15.12
C THR A 167 5.95 2.54 15.21
N GLN A 168 5.52 1.66 16.12
CA GLN A 168 6.00 0.28 16.19
C GLN A 168 5.37 -0.60 15.08
N PRO A 169 6.13 -1.52 14.48
CA PRO A 169 5.61 -2.44 13.48
C PRO A 169 4.63 -3.45 14.10
N CYS A 170 3.76 -4.02 13.28
CA CYS A 170 2.81 -5.03 13.75
C CYS A 170 3.48 -6.27 14.37
N SER A 171 4.71 -6.63 13.97
CA SER A 171 5.44 -7.75 14.56
C SER A 171 5.83 -7.56 16.03
N GLU A 172 5.86 -6.31 16.52
CA GLU A 172 6.29 -5.96 17.88
C GLU A 172 5.13 -5.65 18.83
N THR A 173 3.89 -5.72 18.34
CA THR A 173 2.68 -5.33 19.11
C THR A 173 1.81 -6.53 19.51
N HIS A 174 2.38 -7.74 19.47
CA HIS A 174 1.72 -9.01 19.78
C HIS A 174 2.48 -9.81 20.84
#